data_AF-A0A7W0TX98-F1
#
_entry.id   AF-A0A7W0TX98-F1
#
_cell.length_a   1.000
_cell.length_b   1.000
_cell.length_c   1.000
_cell.angle_alpha   90.00
_cell.angle_beta   90.00
_cell.angle_gamma   90.00
#
_symmetry.space_group_name_H-M   'P 1'
#
loop_
_entity.id
_entity.type
_entity.pdbx_description
1 polymer ?
#
loop_
_entity_poly.entity_id
_entity_poly.type
_entity_poly.pdbx_seq_one_letter_code
_entity_poly.pdbx_strand_id
1 'polypeptide(L)'
;DYTAHSSPLDMRLYDGDQFPEEYVGSAFVTFRGSWNRSEPSGYEIARLLFDEQGQPTGFEAFASGWLLEDGTSQFGRIVGLAQLADGSLLVSTDTAGIIYRISYGG
;
A
#
# COMPACT_ATOMS: atom_id res chain seq x y z
N ASP A 1 -11.52 5.19 -8.26
CA ASP A 1 -11.30 6.37 -7.41
C ASP A 1 -10.87 5.98 -6.02
N TYR A 2 -10.12 6.86 -5.37
CA TYR A 2 -9.62 6.64 -4.01
C TYR A 2 -9.98 7.83 -3.12
N THR A 3 -10.33 7.56 -1.87
CA THR A 3 -10.98 8.56 -0.99
C THR A 3 -10.06 9.73 -0.69
N ALA A 4 -10.60 10.95 -0.78
CA ALA A 4 -9.88 12.17 -0.41
C ALA A 4 -9.32 12.09 1.02
N HIS A 5 -8.20 12.78 1.25
CA HIS A 5 -7.45 12.83 2.51
C HIS A 5 -6.73 11.53 2.93
N SER A 6 -6.78 10.47 2.14
CA SER A 6 -6.07 9.20 2.41
C SER A 6 -4.54 9.30 2.44
N SER A 7 -3.98 10.42 1.96
CA SER A 7 -2.57 10.79 2.07
C SER A 7 -1.60 9.79 1.43
N PRO A 8 -1.63 9.63 0.09
CA PRO A 8 -0.63 8.83 -0.61
C PRO A 8 0.76 9.42 -0.42
N LEU A 9 1.76 8.61 -0.02
CA LEU A 9 3.11 9.11 0.25
C LEU A 9 4.21 8.47 -0.58
N ASP A 10 4.05 7.22 -1.02
CA ASP A 10 5.01 6.54 -1.87
C ASP A 10 4.31 5.63 -2.88
N MET A 11 5.00 5.37 -3.98
CA MET A 11 4.57 4.47 -5.04
C MET A 11 5.75 3.71 -5.62
N ARG A 12 5.60 2.39 -5.76
CA ARG A 12 6.61 1.52 -6.38
C ARG A 12 5.97 0.63 -7.44
N LEU A 13 6.37 0.79 -8.70
CA LEU A 13 6.10 -0.21 -9.75
C LEU A 13 6.67 -1.56 -9.31
N TYR A 14 6.00 -2.65 -9.63
CA TYR A 14 6.43 -3.99 -9.25
C TYR A 14 6.95 -4.76 -10.46
N ASP A 15 8.20 -5.21 -10.36
CA ASP A 15 8.93 -5.92 -11.41
C ASP A 15 9.52 -7.26 -10.91
N GLY A 16 9.12 -7.70 -9.71
CA GLY A 16 9.61 -8.93 -9.07
C GLY A 16 8.76 -10.16 -9.35
N ASP A 17 9.22 -11.31 -8.88
CA ASP A 17 8.61 -12.64 -9.09
C ASP A 17 8.08 -13.29 -7.80
N GLN A 18 8.08 -12.55 -6.70
CA GLN A 18 7.65 -13.03 -5.39
C GLN A 18 6.12 -13.15 -5.28
N PHE A 19 5.40 -12.11 -5.69
CA PHE A 19 3.94 -12.09 -5.74
C PHE A 19 3.41 -12.80 -7.00
N PRO A 20 2.11 -13.17 -7.03
CA PRO A 20 1.49 -13.78 -8.21
C PRO A 20 1.73 -12.99 -9.50
N GLU A 21 1.79 -13.68 -10.64
CA GLU A 21 2.19 -13.11 -11.94
C GLU A 21 1.36 -11.88 -12.33
N GLU A 22 0.07 -11.84 -11.98
CA GLU A 22 -0.80 -10.72 -12.25
C GLU A 22 -0.43 -9.42 -11.53
N TYR A 23 0.50 -9.45 -10.57
CA TYR A 23 1.02 -8.27 -9.89
C TYR A 23 2.14 -7.59 -10.69
N VAL A 24 2.83 -8.33 -11.57
CA VAL A 24 3.94 -7.80 -12.36
C VAL A 24 3.44 -6.71 -13.30
N GLY A 25 4.10 -5.55 -13.29
CA GLY A 25 3.68 -4.36 -14.04
C GLY A 25 2.64 -3.49 -13.35
N SER A 26 2.09 -3.91 -12.20
CA SER A 26 1.29 -3.02 -11.33
C SER A 26 2.17 -2.09 -10.51
N ALA A 27 1.57 -1.13 -9.78
CA ALA A 27 2.27 -0.36 -8.75
C ALA A 27 1.64 -0.57 -7.37
N PHE A 28 2.44 -0.54 -6.32
CA PHE A 28 1.95 -0.43 -4.95
C PHE A 28 1.97 1.02 -4.49
N VAL A 29 0.91 1.48 -3.83
CA VAL A 29 0.76 2.85 -3.33
C VAL A 29 0.45 2.82 -1.84
N THR A 30 1.21 3.55 -1.04
CA THR A 30 0.99 3.69 0.41
C THR A 30 0.05 4.85 0.71
N PHE A 31 -1.08 4.58 1.35
CA PHE A 31 -1.99 5.60 1.86
C PHE A 31 -1.84 5.78 3.37
N ARG A 32 -1.06 6.79 3.79
CA ARG A 32 -0.66 7.02 5.18
C ARG A 32 -1.82 7.18 6.17
N GLY A 33 -3.00 7.52 5.66
CA GLY A 33 -4.20 7.68 6.46
C GLY A 33 -4.52 9.15 6.73
N SER A 34 -5.82 9.47 6.77
CA SER A 34 -6.32 10.82 6.98
C SER A 34 -6.11 11.33 8.40
N TRP A 35 -5.83 12.63 8.53
CA TRP A 35 -5.85 13.34 9.81
C TRP A 35 -7.01 14.34 9.94
N ASN A 36 -7.61 14.76 8.81
CA ASN A 36 -8.63 15.82 8.76
C ASN A 36 -9.92 15.33 8.08
N ARG A 37 -10.45 14.19 8.52
CA ARG A 37 -11.72 13.63 8.04
C ARG A 37 -12.46 13.00 9.23
N SER A 38 -13.78 13.13 9.26
CA SER A 38 -14.62 12.57 10.33
C SER A 38 -14.68 11.05 10.30
N GLU A 39 -14.81 10.47 9.11
CA GLU A 39 -14.62 9.05 8.85
C GLU A 39 -13.20 8.86 8.31
N PRO A 40 -12.33 8.06 8.93
CA PRO A 40 -10.96 7.90 8.45
C PRO A 40 -10.89 7.26 7.06
N SER A 41 -9.85 7.56 6.30
CA SER A 41 -9.53 6.92 5.01
C SER A 41 -8.04 6.67 4.87
N GLY A 42 -7.63 5.69 4.06
CA GLY A 42 -6.25 5.24 3.94
C GLY A 42 -5.90 4.19 5.00
N TYR A 43 -4.70 4.28 5.59
CA TYR A 43 -4.15 3.26 6.52
C TYR A 43 -3.97 1.89 5.85
N GLU A 44 -3.63 1.91 4.57
CA GLU A 44 -3.51 0.71 3.74
C GLU A 44 -2.57 0.93 2.56
N ILE A 45 -2.20 -0.18 1.92
CA ILE A 45 -1.48 -0.24 0.68
C ILE A 45 -2.45 -0.75 -0.39
N ALA A 46 -2.53 -0.05 -1.52
CA ALA A 46 -3.29 -0.51 -2.67
C ALA A 46 -2.35 -0.92 -3.81
N ARG A 47 -2.83 -1.82 -4.65
CA ARG A 47 -2.26 -2.09 -5.97
C ARG A 47 -2.99 -1.24 -7.00
N LEU A 48 -2.25 -0.40 -7.72
CA LEU A 48 -2.68 0.34 -8.90
C LEU A 48 -2.48 -0.53 -10.14
N LEU A 49 -3.57 -0.79 -10.85
CA LEU A 49 -3.64 -1.60 -12.05
C LEU A 49 -3.39 -0.74 -13.30
N PHE A 50 -2.79 -1.33 -14.32
CA PHE A 50 -2.56 -0.70 -15.62
C PHE A 50 -3.13 -1.57 -16.74
N ASP A 51 -3.61 -0.93 -17.81
CA ASP A 51 -3.93 -1.63 -19.06
C ASP A 51 -2.68 -1.86 -19.93
N GLU A 52 -2.86 -2.52 -21.07
CA GLU A 52 -1.80 -2.80 -22.04
C GLU A 52 -1.15 -1.53 -22.63
N GLN A 53 -1.80 -0.37 -22.54
CA GLN A 53 -1.29 0.93 -22.96
C GLN A 53 -0.60 1.68 -21.82
N GLY A 54 -0.45 1.05 -20.65
CA GLY A 54 0.16 1.64 -19.45
C GLY A 54 -0.71 2.73 -18.81
N GLN A 55 -2.02 2.75 -19.07
CA GLN A 55 -2.94 3.68 -18.41
C GLN A 55 -3.48 3.08 -17.11
N PRO A 56 -3.57 3.87 -16.02
CA PRO A 56 -4.11 3.39 -14.76
C PRO A 56 -5.60 3.10 -14.89
N THR A 57 -6.03 1.89 -14.54
CA THR A 57 -7.42 1.43 -14.69
C THR A 57 -8.18 1.35 -13.37
N GLY A 58 -7.48 1.23 -12.24
CA GLY A 58 -8.13 1.15 -10.94
C GLY A 58 -7.18 0.79 -9.81
N PHE A 59 -7.73 0.81 -8.60
CA PHE A 59 -7.04 0.36 -7.39
C PHE A 59 -7.74 -0.87 -6.82
N GLU A 60 -6.96 -1.75 -6.21
CA GLU A 60 -7.44 -2.82 -5.35
C GLU A 60 -6.64 -2.88 -4.04
N ALA A 61 -7.24 -3.43 -2.99
CA ALA A 61 -6.57 -3.57 -1.71
C ALA A 61 -5.43 -4.59 -1.80
N PHE A 62 -4.25 -4.22 -1.29
CA PHE A 62 -3.10 -5.13 -1.20
C PHE A 62 -2.82 -5.55 0.25
N ALA A 63 -2.74 -4.57 1.15
CA ALA A 63 -2.55 -4.82 2.58
C ALA A 63 -3.26 -3.72 3.38
N SER A 64 -3.98 -4.09 4.43
CA SER A 64 -4.70 -3.17 5.30
C SER A 64 -4.66 -3.65 6.75
N GLY A 65 -5.33 -2.92 7.65
CA GLY A 65 -5.48 -3.29 9.06
C GLY A 65 -4.72 -2.40 10.03
N TRP A 66 -3.94 -1.42 9.55
CA TRP A 66 -3.25 -0.47 10.43
C TRP A 66 -4.20 0.45 11.21
N LEU A 67 -5.38 0.74 10.64
CA LEU A 67 -6.51 1.33 11.36
C LEU A 67 -7.31 0.21 12.03
N LEU A 68 -7.53 0.33 13.34
CA LEU A 68 -8.31 -0.65 14.10
C LEU A 68 -9.80 -0.54 13.78
N GLU A 69 -10.56 -1.60 14.08
CA GLU A 69 -12.01 -1.68 13.81
C GLU A 69 -12.82 -0.55 14.46
N ASP A 70 -12.31 0.06 15.53
CA ASP A 70 -12.93 1.21 16.19
C ASP A 70 -12.91 2.50 15.34
N GLY A 71 -12.14 2.53 14.25
CA GLY A 71 -11.99 3.69 13.38
C GLY A 71 -11.38 4.92 14.05
N THR A 72 -10.77 4.78 15.23
CA THR A 72 -10.19 5.91 15.98
C THR A 72 -8.75 5.64 16.43
N SER A 73 -8.35 4.38 16.43
CA SER A 73 -7.02 3.93 16.86
C SER A 73 -6.24 3.33 15.69
N GLN A 74 -4.92 3.52 15.69
CA GLN A 74 -4.00 2.93 14.69
C GLN A 74 -2.70 2.50 15.35
N PHE A 75 -2.07 1.44 14.84
CA PHE A 75 -0.78 0.94 15.35
C PHE A 75 0.41 1.24 14.44
N GLY A 76 0.19 1.93 13.33
CA GLY A 76 1.24 2.40 12.44
C GLY A 76 0.65 3.20 11.27
N ARG A 77 1.41 4.16 10.77
CA ARG A 77 1.04 4.90 9.55
C ARG A 77 2.08 4.62 8.50
N ILE A 78 1.67 3.89 7.48
CA ILE A 78 2.55 3.43 6.42
C ILE A 78 3.06 4.61 5.57
N VAL A 79 4.32 4.54 5.13
CA VAL A 79 4.98 5.64 4.40
C VAL A 79 5.71 5.13 3.17
N GLY A 80 6.89 4.54 3.35
CA GLY A 80 7.80 4.21 2.26
C GLY A 80 7.70 2.74 1.83
N LEU A 81 7.98 2.51 0.56
CA LEU A 81 8.04 1.21 -0.07
C LEU A 81 9.45 0.95 -0.63
N ALA A 82 9.92 -0.28 -0.50
CA ALA A 82 11.09 -0.74 -1.23
C ALA A 82 10.91 -2.21 -1.63
N GLN A 83 11.30 -2.56 -2.85
CA GLN A 83 11.31 -3.95 -3.28
C GLN A 83 12.70 -4.54 -2.99
N LEU A 84 12.74 -5.71 -2.36
CA LEU A 84 13.96 -6.48 -2.15
C LEU A 84 14.33 -7.28 -3.41
N ALA A 85 15.58 -7.76 -3.44
CA ALA A 85 16.09 -8.55 -4.56
C ALA A 85 15.34 -9.86 -4.77
N ASP A 86 14.67 -10.39 -3.74
CA ASP A 86 13.81 -11.58 -3.82
C ASP A 86 12.36 -11.25 -4.21
N GLY A 87 12.10 -10.01 -4.64
CA GLY A 87 10.79 -9.49 -5.01
C GLY A 87 9.85 -9.17 -3.82
N SER A 88 10.21 -9.47 -2.58
CA SER A 88 9.38 -9.10 -1.43
C SER A 88 9.35 -7.58 -1.20
N LEU A 89 8.27 -7.08 -0.58
CA LEU A 89 8.07 -5.65 -0.37
C LEU A 89 8.36 -5.26 1.07
N LEU A 90 9.24 -4.28 1.27
CA LEU A 90 9.43 -3.58 2.53
C LEU A 90 8.46 -2.40 2.63
N VAL A 91 7.90 -2.22 3.83
CA VAL A 91 6.96 -1.13 4.15
C VAL A 91 7.37 -0.49 5.45
N SER A 92 7.59 0.83 5.45
CA SER A 92 7.92 1.56 6.68
C SER A 92 6.68 2.18 7.33
N THR A 93 6.74 2.36 8.66
CA THR A 93 5.77 3.15 9.43
C THR A 93 6.48 4.22 10.24
N ASP A 94 6.04 5.46 10.12
CA ASP A 94 6.69 6.58 10.80
C ASP A 94 6.24 6.75 12.27
N THR A 95 4.97 6.48 12.56
CA THR A 95 4.42 6.59 13.93
C THR A 95 4.81 5.44 14.85
N ALA A 96 5.17 4.29 14.29
CA ALA A 96 5.53 3.10 15.07
C ALA A 96 7.03 2.75 15.00
N GLY A 97 7.78 3.33 14.04
CA GLY A 97 9.20 3.01 13.87
C GLY A 97 9.46 1.57 13.41
N ILE A 98 8.48 0.95 12.73
CA ILE A 98 8.55 -0.45 12.27
C ILE A 98 8.77 -0.49 10.76
N ILE A 99 9.57 -1.46 10.30
CA ILE A 99 9.65 -1.89 8.90
C ILE A 99 9.08 -3.31 8.80
N TYR A 100 8.06 -3.48 7.97
CA TYR A 100 7.47 -4.78 7.64
C TYR A 100 8.12 -5.33 6.37
N ARG A 101 8.18 -6.67 6.24
CA ARG A 101 8.43 -7.38 4.98
C ARG A 101 7.20 -8.18 4.62
N ILE A 102 6.65 -7.94 3.44
CA ILE A 102 5.51 -8.66 2.88
C ILE A 102 6.04 -9.63 1.82
N SER A 103 5.75 -10.91 2.00
CA SER A 103 6.09 -11.99 1.07
C SER A 103 4.93 -12.99 0.96
N TYR A 104 4.69 -13.49 -0.23
CA TYR A 104 3.71 -14.50 -0.59
C TYR A 104 4.27 -15.92 -0.36
N GLY A 105 3.50 -16.77 0.29
CA GLY A 105 3.92 -18.12 0.69
C GLY A 105 3.51 -19.24 -0.27
N GLY A 106 2.73 -18.95 -1.32
CA GLY A 106 2.01 -19.95 -2.12
C GLY A 106 0.62 -20.21 -1.59
#